data_AF-A0A0A3J149-F1
#
_entry.id   AF-A0A0A3J149-F1
#
_cell.length_a   1.000
_cell.length_b   1.000
_cell.length_c   1.000
_cell.angle_alpha   90.00
_cell.angle_beta   90.00
_cell.angle_gamma   90.00
#
_symmetry.space_group_name_H-M   'P 1'
#
loop_
_entity.id
_entity.type
_entity.pdbx_description
1 polymer ?
#
loop_
_entity_poly.entity_id
_entity_poly.type
_entity_poly.pdbx_seq_one_letter_code
_entity_poly.pdbx_strand_id
1 'polypeptide(L)'
;MGWSFPKGGGEINGRNYSQHALERMAPDTPEVKATLTSRAIKKAEKLGYKPQIKEFSDFIKKYVDPRNIPPSVIEDAIMNTKKTPGNRSGTYVHETKDVKVIINEAGDVITVIPK
;
A
#
# COMPACT_ATOMS: atom_id res chain seq x y z
N MET A 1 19.98 1.67 -4.61
CA MET A 1 18.92 0.66 -4.83
C MET A 1 17.59 1.33 -4.52
N GLY A 2 16.78 1.63 -5.55
CA GLY A 2 15.51 2.35 -5.40
C GLY A 2 14.34 1.41 -5.12
N TRP A 3 13.31 1.91 -4.44
CA TRP A 3 12.06 1.17 -4.23
C TRP A 3 11.39 0.91 -5.58
N SER A 4 11.12 -0.36 -5.90
CA SER A 4 10.49 -0.73 -7.18
C SER A 4 8.98 -0.62 -7.07
N PHE A 5 8.35 0.00 -8.07
CA PHE A 5 6.91 0.09 -8.19
C PHE A 5 6.41 -0.68 -9.42
N PRO A 6 6.40 -2.02 -9.42
CA PRO A 6 5.79 -2.77 -10.51
C PRO A 6 4.29 -2.46 -10.63
N LYS A 7 3.78 -2.33 -11.86
CA LYS A 7 2.33 -2.21 -12.09
C LYS A 7 1.67 -3.55 -11.74
N GLY A 8 0.61 -3.51 -10.94
CA GLY A 8 -0.10 -4.72 -10.50
C GLY A 8 0.38 -5.30 -9.16
N GLY A 9 1.59 -4.95 -8.72
CA GLY A 9 2.19 -5.52 -7.51
C GLY A 9 3.48 -6.26 -7.81
N GLY A 10 4.07 -6.87 -6.79
CA GLY A 10 5.33 -7.58 -6.90
C GLY A 10 5.54 -8.58 -5.76
N GLU A 11 6.49 -9.46 -5.94
CA GLU A 11 6.84 -10.48 -4.95
C GLU A 11 7.99 -9.99 -4.07
N ILE A 12 7.86 -10.19 -2.76
CA ILE A 12 8.93 -9.98 -1.78
C ILE A 12 8.97 -11.22 -0.89
N ASN A 13 10.14 -11.85 -0.77
CA ASN A 13 10.34 -13.05 0.06
C ASN A 13 9.35 -14.20 -0.24
N GLY A 14 8.99 -14.41 -1.51
CA GLY A 14 8.04 -15.45 -1.91
C GLY A 14 6.57 -15.14 -1.61
N ARG A 15 6.24 -13.92 -1.18
CA ARG A 15 4.85 -13.46 -0.96
C ARG A 15 4.51 -12.37 -1.97
N ASN A 16 3.32 -12.44 -2.57
CA ASN A 16 2.86 -11.34 -3.43
C ASN A 16 2.33 -10.18 -2.60
N TYR A 17 2.67 -8.99 -3.06
CA TYR A 17 2.19 -7.72 -2.54
C TYR A 17 1.46 -6.99 -3.65
N SER A 18 0.23 -6.55 -3.37
CA SER A 18 -0.51 -5.71 -4.30
C SER A 18 0.26 -4.42 -4.58
N GLN A 19 0.00 -3.79 -5.73
CA GLN A 19 0.55 -2.46 -6.02
C GLN A 19 0.24 -1.47 -4.89
N HIS A 20 -0.97 -1.53 -4.35
CA HIS A 20 -1.37 -0.65 -3.26
C HIS A 20 -0.55 -0.89 -1.99
N ALA A 21 -0.29 -2.15 -1.63
CA ALA A 21 0.55 -2.48 -0.47
C ALA A 21 1.98 -1.94 -0.65
N LEU A 22 2.59 -2.17 -1.82
CA LEU A 22 3.93 -1.66 -2.11
C LEU A 22 4.02 -0.13 -2.11
N GLU A 23 2.98 0.55 -2.59
CA GLU A 23 2.90 2.02 -2.55
C GLU A 23 2.82 2.57 -1.12
N ARG A 24 2.11 1.86 -0.22
CA ARG A 24 2.02 2.20 1.20
C ARG A 24 3.32 1.94 1.95
N MET A 25 3.98 0.83 1.65
CA MET A 25 5.24 0.42 2.30
C MET A 25 6.43 1.29 1.90
N ALA A 26 6.35 1.99 0.76
CA ALA A 26 7.47 2.73 0.20
C ALA A 26 8.09 3.75 1.19
N PRO A 27 9.41 3.97 1.11
CA PRO A 27 10.10 5.00 1.89
C PRO A 27 9.53 6.38 1.62
N ASP A 28 9.42 7.21 2.66
CA ASP A 28 8.96 8.59 2.49
C ASP A 28 10.09 9.51 2.00
N THR A 29 10.36 9.44 0.69
CA THR A 29 11.40 10.22 0.01
C THR A 29 10.80 11.08 -1.11
N PRO A 30 11.44 12.21 -1.49
CA PRO A 30 10.98 13.04 -2.60
C PRO A 30 10.80 12.27 -3.91
N GLU A 31 11.69 11.32 -4.21
CA GLU A 31 11.66 10.51 -5.44
C GLU A 31 10.44 9.56 -5.46
N VAL A 32 10.16 8.91 -4.32
CA VAL A 32 8.96 8.08 -4.15
C VAL A 32 7.71 8.94 -4.27
N LYS A 33 7.64 10.08 -3.57
CA LYS A 33 6.50 11.00 -3.63
C LYS A 33 6.24 11.50 -5.05
N ALA A 34 7.28 11.84 -5.82
CA ALA A 34 7.16 12.25 -7.22
C ALA A 34 6.59 11.14 -8.11
N THR A 35 7.04 9.90 -7.89
CA THR A 35 6.54 8.72 -8.61
C THR A 35 5.06 8.44 -8.29
N LEU A 36 4.69 8.46 -7.01
CA LEU A 36 3.31 8.28 -6.57
C LEU A 36 2.41 9.41 -7.05
N THR A 37 2.90 10.65 -7.05
CA THR A 37 2.17 11.82 -7.58
C THR A 37 1.86 11.62 -9.06
N SER A 38 2.83 11.18 -9.85
CA SER A 38 2.63 10.90 -11.28
C SER A 38 1.58 9.81 -11.53
N ARG A 39 1.49 8.79 -10.65
CA ARG A 39 0.44 7.77 -10.69
C ARG A 39 -0.91 8.31 -10.28
N ALA A 40 -0.94 9.11 -9.22
CA ALA A 40 -2.13 9.74 -8.70
C ALA A 40 -2.77 10.65 -9.76
N ILE A 41 -1.98 11.48 -10.45
CA ILE A 41 -2.46 12.35 -11.54
C ILE A 41 -3.07 11.52 -12.66
N LYS A 42 -2.35 10.51 -13.17
CA LYS A 42 -2.86 9.61 -14.23
C LYS A 42 -4.14 8.89 -13.82
N LYS A 43 -4.28 8.53 -12.55
CA LYS A 43 -5.50 7.90 -12.01
C LYS A 43 -6.62 8.92 -11.87
N ALA A 44 -6.32 10.12 -11.42
CA ALA A 44 -7.29 11.20 -11.27
C ALA A 44 -7.90 11.60 -12.63
N GLU A 45 -7.05 11.77 -13.66
CA GLU A 45 -7.49 12.05 -15.03
C GLU A 45 -8.41 10.96 -15.59
N LYS A 46 -8.05 9.68 -15.38
CA LYS A 46 -8.89 8.53 -15.78
C LYS A 46 -10.24 8.48 -15.07
N LEU A 47 -10.32 9.01 -13.86
CA LEU A 47 -11.55 9.11 -13.08
C LEU A 47 -12.34 10.39 -13.39
N GLY A 48 -11.85 11.24 -14.29
CA GLY A 48 -12.52 12.47 -14.71
C GLY A 48 -12.28 13.68 -13.79
N TYR A 49 -11.37 13.58 -12.81
CA TYR A 49 -11.00 14.74 -11.99
C TYR A 49 -10.25 15.77 -12.83
N LYS A 50 -10.68 17.03 -12.75
CA LYS A 50 -10.01 18.15 -13.43
C LYS A 50 -8.94 18.75 -12.53
N PRO A 51 -7.75 19.10 -13.04
CA PRO A 51 -6.78 19.90 -12.30
C PRO A 51 -7.42 21.21 -11.80
N GLN A 52 -6.93 21.75 -10.69
CA GLN A 52 -7.34 23.04 -10.07
C GLN A 52 -8.65 23.04 -9.26
N ILE A 53 -9.30 21.89 -9.04
CA ILE A 53 -10.38 21.76 -8.04
C ILE A 53 -9.87 21.13 -6.75
N LYS A 54 -10.49 21.48 -5.62
CA LYS A 54 -10.13 20.95 -4.29
C LYS A 54 -10.11 19.42 -4.27
N GLU A 55 -11.10 18.78 -4.92
CA GLU A 55 -11.22 17.32 -5.00
C GLU A 55 -10.01 16.66 -5.67
N PHE A 56 -9.44 17.29 -6.70
CA PHE A 56 -8.22 16.80 -7.34
C PHE A 56 -7.04 16.85 -6.36
N SER A 57 -6.85 18.00 -5.69
CA SER A 57 -5.77 18.15 -4.71
C SER A 57 -5.90 17.13 -3.55
N ASP A 58 -7.11 16.96 -3.03
CA ASP A 58 -7.40 16.01 -1.95
C ASP A 58 -7.19 14.56 -2.39
N PHE A 59 -7.55 14.22 -3.64
CA PHE A 59 -7.28 12.92 -4.22
C PHE A 59 -5.79 12.63 -4.30
N ILE A 60 -4.98 13.58 -4.82
CA ILE A 60 -3.53 13.42 -4.91
C ILE A 60 -2.93 13.25 -3.51
N LYS A 61 -3.28 14.13 -2.56
CA LYS A 61 -2.80 14.05 -1.17
C LYS A 61 -3.12 12.71 -0.51
N LYS A 62 -4.33 12.19 -0.73
CA LYS A 62 -4.75 10.90 -0.17
C LYS A 62 -4.06 9.70 -0.84
N TYR A 63 -3.74 9.81 -2.14
CA TYR A 63 -3.05 8.75 -2.87
C TYR A 63 -1.56 8.70 -2.54
N VAL A 64 -0.90 9.86 -2.45
CA VAL A 64 0.54 9.99 -2.20
C VAL A 64 0.81 9.89 -0.71
N ASP A 65 0.74 8.66 -0.21
CA ASP A 65 0.80 8.39 1.22
C ASP A 65 1.74 7.20 1.54
N PRO A 66 3.05 7.32 1.22
CA PRO A 66 4.07 6.35 1.61
C PRO A 66 4.29 6.40 3.13
N ARG A 67 4.48 5.24 3.75
CA ARG A 67 4.53 5.09 5.22
C ARG A 67 5.85 4.53 5.74
N ASN A 68 6.83 4.29 4.86
CA ASN A 68 8.16 3.80 5.22
C ASN A 68 8.10 2.51 6.07
N ILE A 69 7.33 1.52 5.61
CA ILE A 69 7.13 0.26 6.33
C ILE A 69 7.96 -0.82 5.65
N PRO A 70 9.03 -1.33 6.29
CA PRO A 70 9.89 -2.36 5.72
C PRO A 70 9.11 -3.67 5.53
N PRO A 71 9.43 -4.47 4.49
CA PRO A 71 8.84 -5.80 4.33
C PRO A 71 9.06 -6.73 5.54
N SER A 72 10.18 -6.59 6.25
CA SER A 72 10.44 -7.36 7.47
C SER A 72 9.39 -7.14 8.56
N VAL A 73 8.88 -5.92 8.72
CA VAL A 73 7.81 -5.60 9.69
C VAL A 73 6.50 -6.28 9.29
N ILE A 74 6.23 -6.39 7.98
CA ILE A 74 5.04 -7.05 7.46
C ILE A 74 5.11 -8.56 7.69
N GLU A 75 6.22 -9.19 7.32
CA GLU A 75 6.41 -10.63 7.50
C GLU A 75 6.42 -11.00 8.99
N ASP A 76 7.05 -10.19 9.85
CA ASP A 76 7.02 -10.38 11.31
C ASP A 76 5.58 -10.34 11.84
N ALA A 77 4.78 -9.35 11.43
CA ALA A 77 3.38 -9.25 11.81
C ALA A 77 2.57 -10.48 11.37
N ILE A 78 2.81 -11.00 10.16
CA ILE A 78 2.11 -12.19 9.66
C ILE A 78 2.52 -13.45 10.43
N MET A 79 3.82 -13.61 10.75
CA MET A 79 4.33 -14.79 11.45
C MET A 79 3.95 -14.83 12.93
N ASN A 80 3.97 -13.67 13.60
CA ASN A 80 3.89 -13.61 15.06
C ASN A 80 2.50 -13.25 15.60
N THR A 81 1.54 -12.92 14.74
CA THR A 81 0.17 -12.59 15.18
C THR A 81 -0.85 -13.62 14.73
N LYS A 82 -1.91 -13.75 15.52
CA LYS A 82 -3.04 -14.60 15.16
C LYS A 82 -3.84 -13.94 14.04
N LYS A 83 -4.01 -14.69 12.94
CA LYS A 83 -4.89 -14.33 11.83
C LYS A 83 -6.34 -14.16 12.31
N THR A 84 -6.95 -13.01 12.07
CA THR A 84 -8.37 -12.73 12.37
C THR A 84 -9.15 -12.44 11.09
N PRO A 85 -10.47 -12.73 11.03
CA PRO A 85 -11.28 -12.38 9.86
C PRO A 85 -11.30 -10.88 9.59
N GLY A 86 -11.15 -10.48 8.32
CA GLY A 86 -11.26 -9.10 7.88
C GLY A 86 -12.70 -8.69 7.56
N ASN A 87 -12.88 -7.42 7.19
CA ASN A 87 -14.20 -6.85 6.87
C ASN A 87 -14.77 -7.32 5.52
N ARG A 88 -13.98 -8.02 4.70
CA ARG A 88 -14.41 -8.59 3.43
C ARG A 88 -14.21 -10.10 3.45
N SER A 89 -15.13 -10.84 2.85
CA SER A 89 -14.99 -12.29 2.68
C SER A 89 -13.66 -12.61 2.00
N GLY A 90 -12.99 -13.67 2.46
CA GLY A 90 -11.67 -14.08 1.95
C GLY A 90 -10.52 -13.15 2.32
N THR A 91 -10.72 -12.20 3.24
CA THR A 91 -9.63 -11.36 3.79
C THR A 91 -9.38 -11.64 5.25
N TYR A 92 -8.12 -11.51 5.64
CA TYR A 92 -7.68 -11.70 7.02
C TYR A 92 -6.78 -10.56 7.47
N VAL A 93 -6.78 -10.31 8.77
CA VAL A 93 -6.03 -9.25 9.42
C VAL A 93 -5.00 -9.85 10.35
N HIS A 94 -3.76 -9.41 10.18
CA HIS A 94 -2.67 -9.52 11.14
C HIS A 94 -2.40 -8.14 11.70
N GLU A 95 -2.40 -8.02 13.03
CA GLU A 95 -2.38 -6.71 13.68
C GLU A 95 -1.37 -6.71 14.83
N THR A 96 -0.38 -5.83 14.73
CA THR A 96 0.60 -5.55 15.78
C THR A 96 0.32 -4.19 16.42
N LYS A 97 1.27 -3.71 17.24
CA LYS A 97 1.25 -2.34 17.76
C LYS A 97 1.54 -1.31 16.66
N ASP A 98 2.38 -1.67 15.68
CA ASP A 98 2.91 -0.75 14.68
C ASP A 98 2.13 -0.79 13.36
N VAL A 99 1.61 -1.97 12.98
CA VAL A 99 0.97 -2.16 11.68
C VAL A 99 -0.26 -3.06 11.76
N LYS A 100 -1.17 -2.81 10.83
CA LYS A 100 -2.28 -3.68 10.44
C LYS A 100 -2.06 -4.11 9.00
N VAL A 101 -1.90 -5.41 8.81
CA VAL A 101 -1.66 -6.06 7.52
C VAL A 101 -2.91 -6.83 7.13
N ILE A 102 -3.41 -6.59 5.92
CA ILE A 102 -4.56 -7.30 5.37
C ILE A 102 -4.09 -8.22 4.26
N ILE A 103 -4.38 -9.52 4.39
CA ILE A 103 -4.04 -10.56 3.43
C ILE A 103 -5.29 -11.21 2.83
N ASN A 104 -5.17 -11.83 1.65
CA ASN A 104 -6.21 -12.69 1.08
C ASN A 104 -6.08 -14.15 1.55
N GLU A 105 -6.91 -15.06 1.01
CA GLU A 105 -6.86 -16.50 1.34
C GLU A 105 -5.55 -17.19 0.95
N ALA A 106 -4.92 -16.76 -0.15
CA ALA A 106 -3.62 -17.25 -0.60
C ALA A 106 -2.45 -16.75 0.26
N GLY A 107 -2.69 -15.76 1.14
CA GLY A 107 -1.67 -15.13 1.97
C GLY A 107 -0.99 -13.94 1.30
N ASP A 108 -1.48 -13.46 0.16
CA ASP A 108 -0.94 -12.26 -0.50
C ASP A 108 -1.32 -11.00 0.28
N VAL A 109 -0.40 -10.04 0.37
CA VAL A 109 -0.64 -8.76 1.05
C VAL A 109 -1.42 -7.83 0.15
N ILE A 110 -2.64 -7.49 0.58
CA ILE A 110 -3.55 -6.62 -0.16
C ILE A 110 -3.37 -5.16 0.24
N THR A 111 -3.21 -4.88 1.54
CA THR A 111 -2.97 -3.52 2.04
C THR A 111 -2.25 -3.54 3.38
N VAL A 112 -1.61 -2.40 3.69
CA VAL A 112 -0.87 -2.14 4.91
C VAL A 112 -1.31 -0.78 5.47
N ILE A 113 -1.62 -0.77 6.77
CA ILE A 113 -2.07 0.40 7.50
C ILE A 113 -1.16 0.57 8.73
N PRO A 114 -0.36 1.64 8.84
CA PRO A 114 0.38 1.92 10.08
C PRO A 114 -0.59 2.32 11.18
N LYS A 115 -0.20 2.07 12.43
CA LYS A 115 -0.93 2.50 13.63
C LYS A 115 -0.30 3.70 14.30
#